data_AF-A0A2V7VU04-F1
#
_entry.id   AF-A0A2V7VU04-F1
#
_cell.length_a   1.000
_cell.length_b   1.000
_cell.length_c   1.000
_cell.angle_alpha   90.00
_cell.angle_beta   90.00
_cell.angle_gamma   90.00
#
_symmetry.space_group_name_H-M   'P 1'
#
loop_
_entity.id
_entity.type
_entity.pdbx_description
1 polymer ?
#
loop_
_entity_poly.entity_id
_entity_poly.type
_entity_poly.pdbx_seq_one_letter_code
_entity_poly.pdbx_strand_id
1 'polypeptide(L)'
;MTNNTLGEIRIFPFDSLPNGWSPCDGQLLPLVQDQFALFSLLGTTFGGDGQKNFALPDLRGKLPIGTDYEIERGANYPSLPDGADAKETQPTIALVYAICVDGLYPMSD
;
A
#
# COMPACT_ATOMS: atom_id res chain seq x y z
N MET A 1 2.79 19.98 -12.15
CA MET A 1 2.50 18.56 -11.84
C MET A 1 3.37 18.18 -10.67
N THR A 2 2.79 17.68 -9.58
CA THR A 2 3.57 17.03 -8.52
C THR A 2 4.13 15.74 -9.10
N ASN A 3 5.45 15.64 -9.22
CA ASN A 3 6.12 14.45 -9.76
C ASN A 3 6.03 13.32 -8.72
N ASN A 4 4.87 12.68 -8.61
CA ASN A 4 4.70 11.48 -7.79
C ASN A 4 5.19 10.26 -8.57
N THR A 5 5.82 9.32 -7.89
CA THR A 5 6.26 8.05 -8.49
C THR A 5 5.15 7.02 -8.36
N LEU A 6 4.83 6.34 -9.46
CA LEU A 6 3.81 5.30 -9.49
C LEU A 6 4.19 4.15 -8.56
N GLY A 7 3.24 3.68 -7.75
CA GLY A 7 3.46 2.62 -6.76
C GLY A 7 4.15 3.08 -5.46
N GLU A 8 4.51 4.35 -5.34
CA GLU A 8 5.04 4.92 -4.08
C GLU A 8 3.99 4.82 -2.96
N ILE A 9 4.40 4.39 -1.77
CA ILE A 9 3.56 4.36 -0.57
C ILE A 9 3.95 5.53 0.33
N ARG A 10 2.96 6.34 0.74
CA ARG A 10 3.13 7.41 1.74
C ARG A 10 2.14 7.24 2.88
N ILE A 11 2.50 7.83 4.01
CA ILE A 11 1.66 7.90 5.20
C ILE A 11 0.97 9.26 5.24
N PHE A 12 -0.35 9.25 5.42
CA PHE A 12 -1.17 10.44 5.58
C PHE A 12 -1.83 10.45 6.97
N PRO A 13 -1.85 11.58 7.69
CA PRO A 13 -2.53 11.69 8.98
C PRO A 13 -4.04 12.00 8.84
N PHE A 14 -4.61 11.85 7.65
CA PHE A 14 -6.00 12.17 7.32
C PHE A 14 -6.54 11.25 6.21
N ASP A 15 -7.86 11.08 6.16
CA ASP A 15 -8.53 10.15 5.23
C ASP A 15 -8.72 10.72 3.81
N SER A 16 -8.78 12.05 3.67
CA SER A 16 -8.95 12.72 2.38
C SER A 16 -7.65 12.71 1.57
N LEU A 17 -7.45 11.66 0.79
CA LEU A 17 -6.25 11.49 -0.02
C LEU A 17 -6.21 12.48 -1.21
N PRO A 18 -5.02 12.97 -1.60
CA PRO A 18 -4.87 13.76 -2.82
C PRO A 18 -5.25 12.98 -4.08
N ASN A 19 -5.57 13.69 -5.16
CA ASN A 19 -5.80 13.05 -6.46
C ASN A 19 -4.60 12.19 -6.88
N GLY A 20 -4.90 11.00 -7.42
CA GLY A 20 -3.87 10.03 -7.84
C GLY A 20 -3.34 9.12 -6.74
N TRP A 21 -3.98 9.15 -5.56
CA TRP A 21 -3.67 8.26 -4.44
C TRP A 21 -4.88 7.38 -4.10
N SER A 22 -4.60 6.14 -3.73
CA SER A 22 -5.61 5.18 -3.26
C SER A 22 -5.20 4.66 -1.89
N PRO A 23 -6.14 4.42 -0.96
CA PRO A 23 -5.78 3.80 0.33
C PRO A 23 -5.23 2.40 0.10
N CYS A 24 -4.29 1.98 0.96
CA CYS A 24 -3.80 0.61 1.02
C CYS A 24 -4.72 -0.23 1.91
N ASP A 25 -5.91 -0.55 1.40
CA ASP A 25 -6.97 -1.28 2.12
C ASP A 25 -7.35 -2.64 1.50
N GLY A 26 -6.54 -3.12 0.54
CA GLY A 26 -6.80 -4.38 -0.17
C GLY A 26 -7.76 -4.27 -1.36
N GLN A 27 -8.10 -3.07 -1.83
CA GLN A 27 -9.01 -2.88 -2.96
C GLN A 27 -8.57 -3.67 -4.21
N LEU A 28 -9.53 -4.37 -4.83
CA LEU A 28 -9.37 -4.97 -6.15
C LEU A 28 -9.54 -3.91 -7.24
N LEU A 29 -8.53 -3.77 -8.09
CA LEU A 29 -8.54 -2.89 -9.24
C LEU A 29 -8.73 -3.71 -10.53
N PRO A 30 -9.53 -3.20 -11.48
CA PRO A 30 -9.68 -3.84 -12.78
C PRO A 30 -8.40 -3.70 -13.60
N LEU A 31 -8.07 -4.74 -14.35
CA LEU A 31 -6.91 -4.78 -15.22
C LEU A 31 -7.22 -4.09 -16.56
N VAL A 32 -7.27 -2.75 -16.53
CA VAL A 32 -7.52 -1.87 -17.69
C VAL A 32 -6.28 -1.06 -18.06
N GLN A 33 -6.31 -0.41 -19.23
CA GLN A 33 -5.16 0.29 -19.81
C GLN A 33 -4.47 1.26 -18.84
N ASP A 34 -5.24 2.06 -18.11
CA ASP A 34 -4.70 3.05 -17.17
C ASP A 34 -4.05 2.41 -15.92
N GLN A 35 -4.29 1.12 -15.67
CA GLN A 35 -3.77 0.39 -14.51
C GLN A 35 -2.66 -0.61 -14.84
N PHE A 36 -2.35 -0.85 -16.12
CA PHE A 36 -1.31 -1.82 -16.51
C PHE A 36 0.08 -1.45 -15.98
N ALA A 37 0.39 -0.16 -15.91
CA ALA A 37 1.66 0.31 -15.36
C ALA A 37 1.80 -0.06 -13.87
N LEU A 38 0.75 0.15 -13.08
CA LEU A 38 0.75 -0.21 -11.67
C LEU A 38 0.75 -1.73 -11.47
N PHE A 39 -0.04 -2.46 -12.28
CA PHE A 39 -0.01 -3.92 -12.29
C PHE A 39 1.38 -4.48 -12.60
N SER A 40 2.13 -3.85 -13.51
CA SER A 40 3.48 -4.30 -13.85
C SER A 40 4.46 -4.21 -12.67
N LEU A 41 4.18 -3.34 -11.69
CA LEU A 41 4.96 -3.20 -10.46
C LEU A 41 4.54 -4.18 -9.37
N LEU A 42 3.22 -4.37 -9.19
CA LEU A 42 2.67 -5.15 -8.07
C LEU A 42 2.38 -6.61 -8.41
N GLY A 43 2.06 -6.90 -9.67
CA GLY A 43 1.54 -8.19 -10.11
C GLY A 43 0.30 -8.60 -9.32
N THR A 44 0.22 -9.89 -8.99
CA THR A 44 -0.83 -10.47 -8.12
C THR A 44 -0.35 -10.67 -6.68
N THR A 45 0.76 -10.03 -6.28
CA THR A 45 1.39 -10.23 -4.96
C THR A 45 0.42 -10.04 -3.79
N PHE A 46 -0.52 -9.09 -3.93
CA PHE A 46 -1.50 -8.77 -2.89
C PHE A 46 -2.88 -9.38 -3.14
N GLY A 47 -3.03 -10.21 -4.18
CA GLY A 47 -4.27 -10.86 -4.57
C GLY A 47 -4.77 -10.46 -5.96
N GLY A 48 -5.98 -10.92 -6.27
CA GLY A 48 -6.59 -10.86 -7.60
C GLY A 48 -6.26 -12.06 -8.47
N ASP A 49 -6.88 -12.13 -9.65
CA ASP A 49 -6.74 -13.25 -10.58
C ASP A 49 -5.65 -13.04 -11.66
N GLY A 50 -5.08 -11.85 -11.75
CA GLY A 50 -4.04 -11.49 -12.73
C GLY A 50 -4.51 -11.47 -14.18
N GLN A 51 -5.81 -11.64 -14.43
CA GLN A 51 -6.41 -11.64 -15.77
C GLN A 51 -7.42 -10.51 -15.94
N LYS A 52 -8.27 -10.31 -14.92
CA LYS A 52 -9.30 -9.29 -14.86
C LYS A 52 -9.03 -8.26 -13.77
N ASN A 53 -8.29 -8.66 -12.73
CA ASN A 53 -8.02 -7.80 -11.59
C ASN A 53 -6.70 -8.14 -10.88
N PHE A 54 -6.25 -7.17 -10.10
CA PHE A 54 -5.17 -7.31 -9.12
C PHE A 54 -5.55 -6.51 -7.87
N ALA A 55 -4.96 -6.82 -6.72
CA ALA A 55 -5.24 -6.12 -5.48
C ALA A 55 -4.15 -5.10 -5.12
N LEU A 56 -4.56 -4.03 -4.46
CA LEU A 56 -3.66 -3.16 -3.72
C LEU A 56 -3.24 -3.83 -2.40
N PRO A 57 -2.13 -3.39 -1.76
CA PRO A 57 -1.79 -3.85 -0.41
C PRO A 57 -2.90 -3.51 0.60
N ASP A 58 -3.16 -4.40 1.57
CA ASP A 58 -3.92 -4.06 2.79
C ASP A 58 -2.94 -3.80 3.92
N LEU A 59 -2.74 -2.54 4.28
CA LEU A 59 -1.80 -2.11 5.33
C LEU A 59 -2.52 -1.61 6.58
N ARG A 60 -3.84 -1.78 6.68
CA ARG A 60 -4.61 -1.39 7.86
C ARG A 60 -4.16 -2.22 9.06
N GLY A 61 -3.79 -1.55 10.16
CA GLY A 61 -3.27 -2.20 11.36
C GLY A 61 -1.90 -2.87 11.18
N LYS A 62 -1.20 -2.61 10.06
CA LYS A 62 0.15 -3.12 9.81
C LYS A 62 1.19 -2.03 10.03
N LEU A 63 2.38 -2.44 10.49
CA LEU A 63 3.56 -1.59 10.56
C LEU A 63 4.50 -1.95 9.38
N PRO A 64 5.16 -0.95 8.77
CA PRO A 64 6.17 -1.21 7.74
C PRO A 64 7.35 -1.90 8.40
N ILE A 65 7.74 -3.04 7.83
CA ILE A 65 8.94 -3.78 8.21
C ILE A 65 9.90 -3.64 7.03
N GLY A 66 11.17 -3.30 7.33
CA GLY A 66 12.21 -3.27 6.30
C GLY A 66 12.38 -4.65 5.69
N THR A 67 12.46 -4.73 4.36
CA THR A 67 12.72 -6.01 3.68
C THR A 67 14.17 -6.42 3.90
N ASP A 68 14.42 -7.64 4.34
CA ASP A 68 15.69 -8.33 4.13
C ASP A 68 15.53 -9.38 3.00
N TYR A 69 16.57 -10.14 2.70
CA TYR A 69 16.52 -11.15 1.64
C TYR A 69 15.65 -12.37 1.98
N GLU A 70 15.19 -12.51 3.23
CA GLU A 70 14.43 -13.68 3.69
C GLU A 70 12.91 -13.42 3.70
N ILE A 71 12.49 -12.15 3.66
CA ILE A 71 11.07 -11.77 3.70
C ILE A 71 10.56 -11.41 2.31
N GLU A 72 9.65 -12.23 1.79
CA GLU A 72 8.94 -11.96 0.54
C GLU A 72 7.95 -10.80 0.68
N ARG A 73 7.78 -10.04 -0.41
CA ARG A 73 6.77 -8.98 -0.48
C ARG A 73 5.37 -9.58 -0.31
N GLY A 74 4.55 -9.00 0.57
CA GLY A 74 3.21 -9.51 0.86
C GLY A 74 3.15 -10.68 1.85
N ALA A 75 4.29 -11.08 2.43
CA ALA A 75 4.31 -12.10 3.49
C ALA A 75 3.50 -11.67 4.73
N ASN A 76 2.80 -12.62 5.33
CA ASN A 76 2.09 -12.42 6.59
C ASN A 76 3.07 -12.51 7.77
N TYR A 77 3.18 -11.44 8.56
CA TYR A 77 3.91 -11.45 9.82
C TYR A 77 2.98 -11.85 10.99
N PRO A 78 3.45 -12.66 11.96
CA PRO A 78 2.70 -12.87 13.19
C PRO A 78 2.44 -11.52 13.85
N SER A 79 1.19 -11.32 14.30
CA SER A 79 0.80 -10.12 15.05
C SER A 79 1.77 -9.89 16.19
N LEU A 80 2.14 -8.62 16.43
CA LEU A 80 2.94 -8.24 17.61
C LEU A 80 2.35 -8.91 18.86
N PRO A 81 3.18 -9.44 19.77
CA PRO A 81 2.69 -10.04 21.00
C PRO A 81 1.77 -9.05 21.72
N ASP A 82 0.55 -9.53 22.02
CA ASP A 82 -0.47 -8.78 22.73
C ASP A 82 0.09 -8.37 24.11
N GLY A 83 0.31 -7.08 24.35
CA GLY A 83 1.00 -6.67 25.58
C GLY A 83 1.46 -5.22 25.70
N ALA A 84 0.87 -4.26 24.99
CA ALA A 84 1.00 -2.86 25.38
C ALA A 84 -0.24 -2.46 26.19
N ASP A 85 -0.08 -2.35 27.51
CA ASP A 85 -1.13 -1.87 28.41
C ASP A 85 -1.52 -0.43 28.03
N ALA A 86 -2.54 -0.26 27.20
CA ALA A 86 -3.07 1.04 26.79
C ALA A 86 -3.86 1.68 27.95
N LYS A 87 -3.17 2.13 29.00
CA LYS A 87 -3.80 2.83 30.14
C LYS A 87 -3.60 4.34 30.16
N GLU A 88 -3.14 4.92 29.06
CA GLU A 88 -3.05 6.37 28.91
C GLU A 88 -3.53 6.78 27.52
N THR A 89 -4.84 7.06 27.42
CA THR A 89 -5.53 7.45 26.18
C THR A 89 -5.16 8.89 25.80
N GLN A 90 -3.94 9.08 25.32
CA GLN A 90 -3.62 10.25 24.52
C GLN A 90 -4.29 10.09 23.14
N PRO A 91 -4.79 11.17 22.51
CA PRO A 91 -5.30 11.08 21.15
C PRO A 91 -4.17 10.64 20.22
N THR A 92 -4.27 9.43 19.66
CA THR A 92 -3.35 8.94 18.64
C THR A 92 -3.74 9.50 17.28
N ILE A 93 -2.77 9.99 16.52
CA ILE A 93 -2.99 10.34 15.11
C ILE A 93 -3.19 9.02 14.35
N ALA A 94 -4.34 8.87 13.68
CA ALA A 94 -4.56 7.77 12.76
C ALA A 94 -3.67 7.97 11.52
N LEU A 95 -2.90 6.94 11.17
CA LEU A 95 -2.02 6.96 10.01
C LEU A 95 -2.63 6.07 8.92
N VAL A 96 -2.83 6.65 7.74
CA VAL A 96 -3.34 5.96 6.56
C VAL A 96 -2.20 5.75 5.59
N TYR A 97 -1.95 4.50 5.22
CA TYR A 97 -1.08 4.19 4.08
C TYR A 97 -1.87 4.40 2.79
N ALA A 98 -1.29 5.16 1.85
CA ALA A 98 -1.83 5.28 0.52
C ALA A 98 -0.75 5.05 -0.52
N ILE A 99 -1.16 4.46 -1.65
CA ILE A 99 -0.32 4.15 -2.80
C ILE A 99 -0.64 5.12 -3.94
N CYS A 100 0.39 5.61 -4.61
CA CYS A 100 0.25 6.42 -5.80
C CYS A 100 -0.19 5.52 -6.97
N VAL A 101 -1.39 5.78 -7.50
CA VAL A 101 -2.01 5.05 -8.61
C VAL A 101 -2.00 5.85 -9.92
N ASP A 102 -1.68 7.14 -9.84
CA ASP A 102 -1.51 8.04 -10.97
C ASP A 102 -0.23 8.86 -10.78
N GLY A 103 0.84 8.41 -11.44
CA GLY A 103 2.19 8.92 -11.25
C GLY A 103 3.14 8.45 -12.35
N LEU A 104 4.39 8.93 -12.29
CA LEU A 104 5.42 8.55 -13.24
C LEU A 104 5.92 7.13 -12.95
N TYR A 105 5.97 6.30 -13.98
CA TYR A 105 6.56 4.96 -13.86
C TYR A 105 8.02 5.06 -13.41
N PRO A 106 8.45 4.30 -12.38
CA PRO A 106 9.84 4.31 -11.93
C PRO A 106 10.72 3.63 -12.99
N MET A 107 11.30 4.41 -13.88
CA MET A 107 12.34 3.95 -14.80
C MET A 107 13.67 3.91 -14.05
N SER A 108 14.42 2.80 -14.20
CA SER A 108 15.86 2.84 -13.99
C SER A 108 16.48 3.55 -15.19
N ASP A 109 17.24 4.62 -14.96
CA ASP A 109 18.18 5.14 -15.97
C ASP A 109 19.14 4.04 -16.46
#